data_AF-A0A9P6NL89-F1
#
_entry.id   AF-A0A9P6NL89-F1
#
_cell.length_a   1.000
_cell.length_b   1.000
_cell.length_c   1.000
_cell.angle_alpha   90.00
_cell.angle_beta   90.00
_cell.angle_gamma   90.00
#
_symmetry.space_group_name_H-M   'P 1'
#
loop_
_entity.id
_entity.type
_entity.pdbx_description
1 polymer ?
#
loop_
_entity_poly.entity_id
_entity_poly.type
_entity_poly.pdbx_seq_one_letter_code
_entity_poly.pdbx_strand_id
1 'polypeptide(L)'
;SEWTHLLKTTGRVIQDNATYKKLGRHTQFNDDQLVVLHDMVTNSLSIFLDELQKKMSNLTGTNVSISTIWHELHGHLGLNLHRTCSVDPCQSPEDRAAFVSKIADVPAECLVFIGMSDFVAILI
;
A
#
# COMPACT_ATOMS: atom_id res chain seq x y z
N SER A 1 42.68 5.76 13.92
CA SER A 1 42.41 6.37 12.60
C SER A 1 40.91 6.49 12.43
N GLU A 2 40.40 7.60 11.92
CA GLU A 2 38.95 7.89 11.84
C GLU A 2 38.15 6.83 11.06
N TRP A 3 38.78 6.18 10.08
CA TRP A 3 38.16 5.18 9.21
C TRP A 3 37.78 3.87 9.91
N THR A 4 38.53 3.44 10.92
CA THR A 4 38.23 2.22 11.69
C THR A 4 37.13 2.44 12.74
N HIS A 5 36.96 3.68 13.20
CA HIS A 5 35.81 4.06 14.00
C HIS A 5 34.56 4.06 13.12
N LEU A 6 34.60 4.72 11.96
CA LEU A 6 33.51 4.69 10.97
C LEU A 6 33.08 3.27 10.60
N LEU A 7 34.00 2.38 10.20
CA LEU A 7 33.65 1.00 9.83
C LEU A 7 32.99 0.20 10.97
N LYS A 8 33.45 0.36 12.21
CA LYS A 8 32.88 -0.36 13.37
C LYS A 8 31.52 0.22 13.78
N THR A 9 31.26 1.48 13.48
CA THR A 9 30.03 2.17 13.87
C THR A 9 28.96 2.13 12.76
N THR A 10 29.34 2.12 11.48
CA THR A 10 28.41 2.16 10.32
C THR A 10 28.49 0.95 9.40
N GLY A 11 29.48 0.06 9.54
CA GLY A 11 29.64 -1.13 8.69
C GLY A 11 30.14 -0.86 7.27
N ARG A 12 30.32 0.40 6.85
CA ARG A 12 30.83 0.77 5.51
C ARG A 12 31.65 2.06 5.56
N VAL A 13 32.67 2.12 4.68
CA VAL A 13 33.74 3.13 4.74
C VAL A 13 33.64 4.16 3.61
N ILE A 14 33.04 3.83 2.47
CA ILE A 14 32.86 4.72 1.31
C ILE A 14 31.54 4.34 0.64
N GLN A 15 30.68 5.30 0.29
CA GLN A 15 29.52 5.03 -0.57
C GLN A 15 29.32 6.13 -1.61
N ASP A 16 29.02 5.69 -2.83
CA ASP A 16 28.82 6.51 -4.02
C ASP A 16 27.56 7.40 -3.90
N ASN A 17 27.72 8.68 -4.25
CA ASN A 17 26.69 9.72 -4.08
C ASN A 17 25.48 9.49 -4.99
N ALA A 18 25.68 8.84 -6.14
CA ALA A 18 24.60 8.48 -7.05
C ALA A 18 23.70 7.35 -6.47
N THR A 19 24.27 6.45 -5.69
CA THR A 19 23.53 5.37 -5.02
C THR A 19 22.75 5.90 -3.79
N TYR A 20 23.34 6.82 -3.04
CA TYR A 20 22.69 7.46 -1.88
C TYR A 20 21.44 8.25 -2.28
N LYS A 21 21.49 8.97 -3.41
CA LYS A 21 20.32 9.71 -3.93
C LYS A 21 19.20 8.81 -4.45
N LYS A 22 19.51 7.59 -4.89
CA LYS A 22 18.52 6.63 -5.40
C LYS A 22 17.86 5.79 -4.30
N LEU A 23 18.62 5.38 -3.28
CA LEU A 23 18.14 4.45 -2.25
C LEU A 23 17.77 5.13 -0.93
N GLY A 24 18.18 6.38 -0.69
CA GLY A 24 17.89 7.05 0.58
C GLY A 24 18.66 6.42 1.76
N ARG A 25 18.10 6.58 2.98
CA ARG A 25 18.72 6.13 4.23
C ARG A 25 18.79 4.60 4.24
N HIS A 26 19.93 4.04 4.67
CA HIS A 26 20.12 2.60 4.77
C HIS A 26 18.96 1.90 5.48
N THR A 27 18.42 0.89 4.80
CA THR A 27 17.49 -0.10 5.30
C THR A 27 17.97 -0.66 6.63
N GLN A 28 17.11 -0.63 7.66
CA GLN A 28 17.39 -1.31 8.93
C GLN A 28 17.21 -2.83 8.84
N PHE A 29 16.63 -3.32 7.74
CA PHE A 29 16.46 -4.73 7.47
C PHE A 29 17.75 -5.33 6.90
N ASN A 30 18.07 -6.56 7.31
CA ASN A 30 19.04 -7.38 6.60
C ASN A 30 18.41 -8.00 5.34
N ASP A 31 19.23 -8.55 4.44
CA ASP A 31 18.76 -9.12 3.18
C ASP A 31 17.73 -10.25 3.41
N ASP A 32 17.92 -11.07 4.44
CA ASP A 32 16.99 -12.16 4.80
C ASP A 32 15.62 -11.63 5.24
N GLN A 33 15.59 -10.56 6.03
CA GLN A 33 14.39 -9.87 6.49
C GLN A 33 13.65 -9.22 5.32
N LEU A 34 14.38 -8.69 4.34
CA LEU A 34 13.78 -8.15 3.12
C LEU A 34 13.10 -9.23 2.28
N VAL A 35 13.73 -10.40 2.15
CA VAL A 35 13.11 -11.55 1.46
C VAL A 35 11.83 -11.98 2.16
N VAL A 36 11.85 -12.08 3.49
CA VAL A 36 10.68 -12.43 4.30
C VAL A 36 9.58 -11.37 4.18
N LEU A 37 9.94 -10.08 4.24
CA LEU A 37 9.00 -8.97 4.06
C LEU A 37 8.34 -9.01 2.68
N HIS A 38 9.13 -9.23 1.63
CA HIS A 38 8.65 -9.33 0.27
C HIS A 38 7.69 -10.52 0.10
N ASP A 39 8.04 -11.69 0.63
CA ASP A 39 7.20 -12.89 0.57
C ASP A 39 5.86 -12.69 1.30
N MET A 40 5.88 -12.06 2.49
CA MET A 40 4.66 -11.75 3.23
C MET A 40 3.69 -10.87 2.46
N VAL A 41 4.20 -9.84 1.80
CA VAL A 41 3.36 -8.88 1.08
C VAL A 41 2.88 -9.44 -0.25
N THR A 42 3.71 -10.23 -0.93
CA THR A 42 3.33 -10.89 -2.19
C THR A 42 2.24 -11.93 -1.96
N ASN A 43 2.31 -12.68 -0.85
CA ASN A 43 1.33 -13.71 -0.52
C ASN A 43 0.03 -13.14 0.07
N SER A 44 0.01 -11.88 0.54
CA SER A 44 -1.20 -11.27 1.09
C SER A 44 -1.18 -9.74 1.01
N LEU A 45 -1.90 -9.22 0.01
CA LEU A 45 -2.05 -7.80 -0.28
C LEU A 45 -2.94 -7.04 0.74
N SER A 46 -3.57 -7.72 1.68
CA SER A 46 -4.53 -7.14 2.64
C SER A 46 -4.02 -7.09 4.08
N ILE A 47 -2.74 -7.36 4.33
CA ILE A 47 -2.18 -7.37 5.69
C ILE A 47 -2.02 -5.94 6.21
N PHE A 48 -2.47 -5.69 7.44
CA PHE A 48 -2.22 -4.43 8.14
C PHE A 48 -0.76 -4.32 8.61
N LEU A 49 -0.23 -3.10 8.69
CA LEU A 49 1.18 -2.87 9.05
C LEU A 49 1.55 -3.39 10.45
N ASP A 50 0.61 -3.40 11.40
CA ASP A 50 0.82 -3.90 12.76
C ASP A 50 0.86 -5.44 12.80
N GLU A 51 0.05 -6.11 11.98
CA GLU A 51 0.11 -7.55 11.79
C GLU A 51 1.43 -7.95 11.13
N LEU A 52 1.88 -7.17 10.15
CA LEU A 52 3.14 -7.38 9.48
C LEU A 52 4.32 -7.19 10.44
N GLN A 53 4.26 -6.17 11.31
CA GLN A 53 5.22 -5.98 12.39
C GLN A 53 5.30 -7.20 13.33
N LYS A 54 4.14 -7.71 13.78
CA LYS A 54 4.08 -8.90 14.65
C LYS A 54 4.68 -10.12 13.97
N LYS A 55 4.31 -10.38 12.71
CA LYS A 55 4.84 -11.51 11.93
C LYS A 55 6.35 -11.41 11.73
N MET A 56 6.85 -10.23 11.38
CA MET A 56 8.29 -9.98 11.26
C MET A 56 8.99 -10.22 12.60
N SER A 57 8.49 -9.66 13.70
CA SER A 57 9.08 -9.86 15.03
C SER A 57 9.10 -11.33 15.45
N ASN A 58 8.08 -12.10 15.10
CA ASN A 58 8.01 -13.53 15.42
C ASN A 58 9.02 -14.37 14.60
N LEU A 59 9.28 -13.99 13.34
CA LEU A 59 10.14 -14.77 12.45
C LEU A 59 11.62 -14.40 12.58
N THR A 60 11.93 -13.12 12.70
CA THR A 60 13.32 -12.64 12.74
C THR A 60 13.79 -12.25 14.14
N GLY A 61 12.92 -12.40 15.17
CA GLY A 61 13.23 -12.07 16.56
C GLY A 61 13.53 -10.59 16.81
N THR A 62 13.26 -9.73 15.82
CA THR A 62 13.66 -8.32 15.83
C THR A 62 12.42 -7.45 15.79
N ASN A 63 12.28 -6.55 16.76
CA ASN A 63 11.17 -5.61 16.80
C ASN A 63 11.49 -4.37 15.95
N VAL A 64 10.95 -4.34 14.74
CA VAL A 64 11.09 -3.20 13.81
C VAL A 64 9.89 -2.29 13.96
N SER A 65 10.07 -0.97 13.93
CA SER A 65 8.93 -0.05 14.03
C SER A 65 8.05 -0.10 12.78
N ILE A 66 6.75 0.15 12.96
CA ILE A 66 5.77 0.29 11.86
C ILE A 66 6.23 1.35 10.84
N SER A 67 6.84 2.44 11.30
CA SER A 67 7.37 3.50 10.42
C SER A 67 8.52 3.02 9.54
N THR A 68 9.41 2.17 10.05
CA THR A 68 10.50 1.59 9.27
C THR A 68 9.97 0.59 8.25
N ILE A 69 9.02 -0.27 8.65
CA ILE A 69 8.32 -1.18 7.72
C ILE A 69 7.67 -0.38 6.60
N TRP A 70 6.94 0.69 6.93
CA TRP A 70 6.29 1.56 5.96
C TRP A 70 7.28 2.20 4.99
N HIS A 71 8.40 2.71 5.50
CA HIS A 71 9.44 3.32 4.67
C HIS A 71 10.03 2.31 3.69
N GLU A 72 10.24 1.06 4.13
CA GLU A 72 10.78 0.01 3.27
C GLU A 72 9.78 -0.44 2.19
N LEU A 73 8.52 -0.65 2.58
CA LEU A 73 7.46 -1.01 1.65
C LEU A 73 7.27 0.05 0.56
N HIS A 74 7.26 1.32 0.94
CA HIS A 74 6.98 2.41 0.01
C HIS A 74 8.22 2.87 -0.76
N GLY A 75 9.35 3.04 -0.07
CA GLY A 75 10.58 3.58 -0.64
C GLY A 75 11.39 2.55 -1.42
N HIS A 76 11.50 1.32 -0.91
CA HIS A 76 12.35 0.27 -1.52
C HIS A 76 11.56 -0.69 -2.39
N LEU A 77 10.37 -1.13 -1.93
CA LEU A 77 9.53 -2.06 -2.68
C LEU A 77 8.56 -1.36 -3.65
N GLY A 78 8.45 -0.02 -3.58
CA GLY A 78 7.56 0.76 -4.44
C GLY A 78 6.07 0.46 -4.23
N LEU A 79 5.72 -0.15 -3.10
CA LEU A 79 4.36 -0.55 -2.80
C LEU A 79 3.59 0.63 -2.20
N ASN A 80 2.41 0.87 -2.76
CA ASN A 80 1.49 1.88 -2.29
C ASN A 80 0.39 1.21 -1.49
N LEU A 81 0.06 1.77 -0.32
CA LEU A 81 -1.14 1.36 0.40
C LEU A 81 -2.36 1.80 -0.41
N HIS A 82 -2.95 0.86 -1.13
CA HIS A 82 -4.26 1.09 -1.70
C HIS A 82 -5.28 0.92 -0.59
N ARG A 83 -5.84 2.04 -0.11
CA ARG A 83 -6.98 2.00 0.80
C ARG A 83 -8.13 1.37 0.03
N THR A 84 -8.57 0.19 0.43
CA THR A 84 -9.80 -0.41 -0.10
C THR A 84 -10.92 0.61 0.07
N CYS A 85 -11.52 1.03 -1.04
CA CYS A 85 -12.69 1.88 -1.00
C CYS A 85 -13.77 1.12 -0.22
N SER A 86 -14.25 1.71 0.88
CA SER A 86 -15.40 1.18 1.58
C SER A 86 -16.60 1.37 0.65
N VAL A 87 -16.99 0.30 -0.04
CA VAL A 87 -18.29 0.26 -0.70
C VAL A 87 -19.36 0.24 0.39
N ASP A 88 -20.51 0.84 0.10
CA ASP A 88 -21.66 0.71 0.97
C ASP A 88 -22.00 -0.79 1.07
N PRO A 89 -22.11 -1.37 2.28
CA PRO A 89 -22.40 -2.79 2.46
C PRO A 89 -23.73 -3.23 1.84
N CYS A 90 -24.64 -2.29 1.55
CA CYS A 90 -25.90 -2.53 0.87
C CYS A 90 -25.81 -2.48 -0.67
N GLN A 91 -24.64 -2.15 -1.25
CA GLN A 91 -24.46 -2.20 -2.70
C GLN A 91 -24.33 -3.64 -3.17
N SER A 92 -25.40 -4.17 -3.78
CA SER A 92 -25.33 -5.44 -4.51
C SER A 92 -24.81 -5.20 -5.94
N PRO A 93 -23.85 -6.01 -6.42
CA PRO A 93 -23.39 -5.92 -7.79
C PRO A 93 -24.51 -6.26 -8.79
N GLU A 94 -25.45 -7.12 -8.40
CA GLU A 94 -26.60 -7.52 -9.22
C GLU A 94 -27.57 -6.34 -9.45
N ASP A 95 -27.96 -5.61 -8.39
CA ASP A 95 -28.88 -4.47 -8.53
C ASP A 95 -28.21 -3.33 -9.30
N ARG A 96 -26.91 -3.11 -9.09
CA ARG A 96 -26.14 -2.16 -9.88
C ARG A 96 -26.12 -2.53 -11.36
N ALA A 97 -25.87 -3.79 -11.69
CA ALA A 97 -25.88 -4.26 -13.08
C ALA A 97 -27.26 -4.13 -13.72
N ALA A 98 -28.32 -4.49 -12.99
CA ALA A 98 -29.70 -4.34 -13.43
C ALA A 98 -30.08 -2.86 -13.66
N PHE A 99 -29.65 -1.97 -12.77
CA PHE A 99 -29.85 -0.53 -12.94
C PHE A 99 -29.12 0.00 -14.17
N VAL A 100 -27.83 -0.31 -14.33
CA VAL A 100 -27.03 0.10 -15.50
C VAL A 100 -27.67 -0.38 -16.78
N SER A 101 -28.13 -1.63 -16.83
CA SER A 101 -28.81 -2.19 -18.02
C SER A 101 -30.12 -1.45 -18.34
N LYS A 102 -30.85 -0.94 -17.33
CA LYS A 102 -32.09 -0.18 -17.55
C LYS A 102 -31.82 1.23 -18.09
N ILE A 103 -30.72 1.85 -17.69
CA ILE A 103 -30.39 3.23 -18.08
C ILE A 103 -29.42 3.33 -19.26
N ALA A 104 -28.87 2.20 -19.73
CA ALA A 104 -27.85 2.17 -20.78
C ALA A 104 -28.29 2.83 -22.09
N ASP A 105 -29.59 2.69 -22.43
CA ASP A 105 -30.16 3.24 -23.66
C ASP A 105 -30.73 4.66 -23.48
N VAL A 106 -30.65 5.24 -22.27
CA VAL A 106 -31.18 6.57 -21.99
C VAL A 106 -30.11 7.63 -22.29
N PRO A 107 -30.36 8.60 -23.20
CA PRO A 107 -29.43 9.68 -23.47
C PRO A 107 -29.16 10.50 -22.20
N ALA A 108 -27.91 10.93 -22.02
CA ALA A 108 -27.52 11.70 -20.84
C ALA A 108 -28.29 13.02 -20.69
N GLU A 109 -28.75 13.59 -21.81
CA GLU A 109 -29.58 14.80 -21.85
C GLU A 109 -30.94 14.64 -21.15
N CYS A 110 -31.42 13.40 -21.03
CA CYS A 110 -32.68 13.06 -20.38
C CYS A 110 -32.52 12.68 -18.90
N LEU A 111 -31.29 12.67 -18.38
CA LEU A 111 -31.01 12.30 -16.99
C LEU A 111 -31.00 13.53 -16.09
N VAL A 112 -31.96 13.62 -15.17
CA VAL A 112 -31.97 14.65 -14.13
C VAL A 112 -31.74 13.99 -12.77
N PHE A 113 -30.67 14.40 -12.09
CA PHE A 113 -30.35 13.94 -10.74
C PHE A 113 -31.12 14.77 -9.71
N ILE A 114 -32.11 14.16 -9.07
CA ILE A 114 -32.87 14.80 -7.99
C ILE A 114 -32.16 14.44 -6.68
N GLY A 115 -31.44 15.40 -6.10
CA GLY A 115 -30.48 15.22 -5.01
C GLY A 115 -31.07 14.89 -3.63
N MET A 116 -32.09 14.04 -3.55
CA MET A 116 -32.59 13.47 -2.30
C MET A 116 -32.86 11.98 -2.52
N SER A 117 -31.79 11.19 -2.39
CA SER A 117 -31.76 9.72 -2.46
C SER A 117 -32.30 9.07 -3.75
N ASP A 118 -31.36 8.62 -4.58
CA ASP A 118 -31.44 7.45 -5.48
C ASP A 118 -32.43 7.44 -6.65
N PHE A 119 -33.19 8.51 -6.91
CA PHE A 119 -34.11 8.53 -8.06
C PHE A 119 -33.55 9.35 -9.24
N VAL A 120 -33.26 8.65 -10.33
CA VAL A 120 -33.12 9.24 -11.67
C VAL A 120 -34.53 9.37 -12.25
N ALA A 121 -34.99 10.61 -12.45
CA ALA A 121 -36.22 10.85 -13.18
C ALA A 121 -35.93 10.87 -14.68
N ILE A 122 -36.66 10.05 -15.44
CA ILE A 122 -36.67 10.10 -16.90
C ILE A 122 -37.76 11.09 -17.31
N LEU A 123 -37.39 12.19 -17.96
CA LEU A 123 -38.36 13.11 -18.56
C LEU A 123 -38.84 12.46 -19.89
N ILE A 124 -40.10 12.02 -19.95
CA ILE A 124 -40.76 11.53 -21.18
C ILE A 124 -41.58 12.67 -21.79
#